data_AF-A6Q5X4-F1
#
_entry.id   AF-A6Q5X4-F1
#
_cell.length_a   1.000
_cell.length_b   1.000
_cell.length_c   1.000
_cell.angle_alpha   90.00
_cell.angle_beta   90.00
_cell.angle_gamma   90.00
#
_symmetry.space_group_name_H-M   'P 1'
#
loop_
_entity.id
_entity.type
_entity.pdbx_description
1 polymer ?
#
loop_
_entity_poly.entity_id
_entity_poly.type
_entity_poly.pdbx_seq_one_letter_code
_entity_poly.pdbx_strand_id
1 'polypeptide(L)'
;MFSRKILWAFFFAFLFVSFIAFYSNLPEPKNKRVYTELLQYFPYKIEKELGGIDIVDKRTGKDLDIANAQVYLAYDAMLKKWGKTHLRLKGSNLIVLDDTGKEIGQITLHTQKEVAWVRKFFGL
;
A
#
# COMPACT_ATOMS: atom_id res chain seq x y z
N MET A 1 -20.34 43.33 2.79
CA MET A 1 -21.31 42.37 2.21
C MET A 1 -20.59 41.61 1.10
N PHE A 2 -20.26 40.33 1.29
CA PHE A 2 -19.50 39.57 0.29
C PHE A 2 -20.31 39.44 -1.01
N SER A 3 -19.67 39.66 -2.16
CA SER A 3 -20.35 39.49 -3.46
C SER A 3 -20.61 38.02 -3.73
N ARG A 4 -21.73 37.70 -4.40
CA ARG A 4 -22.07 36.32 -4.81
C ARG A 4 -20.93 35.67 -5.61
N LYS A 5 -20.15 36.45 -6.37
CA LYS A 5 -19.00 35.99 -7.14
C LYS A 5 -17.84 35.50 -6.25
N ILE A 6 -17.58 36.18 -5.14
CA ILE A 6 -16.57 35.77 -4.16
C ILE A 6 -16.99 34.46 -3.49
N LEU A 7 -18.28 34.31 -3.14
CA LEU A 7 -18.80 33.05 -2.59
C LEU A 7 -18.60 31.88 -3.58
N TRP A 8 -18.89 32.08 -4.87
CA TRP A 8 -18.63 31.07 -5.89
C TRP A 8 -17.15 30.75 -6.05
N ALA A 9 -16.27 31.77 -6.02
CA ALA A 9 -14.83 31.56 -6.11
C ALA A 9 -14.30 30.71 -4.94
N PHE A 10 -14.72 31.01 -3.71
CA PHE A 10 -14.38 30.20 -2.53
C PHE A 10 -14.95 28.79 -2.62
N PHE A 11 -16.18 28.63 -3.11
CA PHE A 11 -16.80 27.32 -3.29
C PHE A 11 -16.00 26.44 -4.26
N PHE A 12 -15.60 26.97 -5.42
CA PHE A 12 -14.80 26.20 -6.39
C PHE A 12 -13.38 25.92 -5.88
N ALA A 13 -12.75 26.87 -5.18
CA ALA A 13 -11.45 26.64 -4.54
C ALA A 13 -11.54 25.51 -3.50
N PHE A 14 -12.58 25.52 -2.67
CA PHE A 14 -12.83 24.45 -1.69
C PHE A 14 -13.05 23.10 -2.38
N LEU A 15 -13.92 23.02 -3.39
CA LEU A 15 -14.15 21.78 -4.14
C LEU A 15 -12.87 21.24 -4.77
N PHE A 16 -12.03 22.12 -5.32
CA PHE A 16 -10.77 21.71 -5.94
C PHE A 16 -9.80 21.10 -4.91
N VAL A 17 -9.62 21.75 -3.76
CA VAL A 17 -8.78 21.21 -2.67
C VAL A 17 -9.36 19.91 -2.11
N SER A 18 -10.68 19.84 -1.89
CA SER A 18 -11.36 18.62 -1.45
C SER A 18 -11.20 17.47 -2.45
N PHE A 19 -11.28 17.75 -3.75
CA PHE A 19 -11.11 16.74 -4.80
C PHE A 19 -9.67 16.20 -4.84
N ILE A 20 -8.66 17.07 -4.74
CA ILE A 20 -7.26 16.65 -4.65
C ILE A 20 -7.05 15.77 -3.42
N ALA A 21 -7.53 16.22 -2.25
CA ALA A 21 -7.40 15.47 -1.01
C ALA A 21 -8.12 14.12 -1.07
N PHE A 22 -9.29 14.04 -1.72
CA PHE A 22 -10.00 12.78 -1.91
C PHE A 22 -9.22 11.84 -2.82
N TYR A 23 -8.77 12.31 -3.98
CA TYR A 23 -8.07 11.49 -4.97
C TYR A 23 -6.73 10.98 -4.44
N SER A 24 -5.99 11.79 -3.68
CA SER A 24 -4.72 11.39 -3.05
C SER A 24 -4.88 10.29 -1.99
N ASN A 25 -6.08 10.14 -1.44
CA ASN A 25 -6.40 9.12 -0.42
C ASN A 25 -7.08 7.88 -1.01
N LEU A 26 -7.33 7.82 -2.32
CA LEU A 26 -7.85 6.61 -2.94
C LEU A 26 -6.76 5.52 -2.92
N PRO A 27 -7.05 4.33 -2.36
CA PRO A 27 -6.10 3.24 -2.36
C PRO A 27 -5.80 2.81 -3.81
N GLU A 28 -4.51 2.60 -4.12
CA GLU A 28 -4.14 2.12 -5.45
C GLU A 28 -4.81 0.76 -5.72
N PRO A 29 -5.36 0.54 -6.92
CA PRO A 29 -5.98 -0.74 -7.26
C PRO A 29 -4.91 -1.84 -7.18
N LYS A 30 -5.08 -2.75 -6.23
CA LYS A 30 -4.16 -3.86 -5.96
C LYS A 30 -4.42 -5.00 -6.95
N ASN A 31 -3.36 -5.57 -7.51
CA ASN A 31 -3.48 -6.84 -8.20
C ASN A 31 -3.68 -7.96 -7.16
N LYS A 32 -4.91 -8.48 -7.04
CA LYS A 32 -5.28 -9.43 -5.97
C LYS A 32 -4.37 -10.66 -5.94
N ARG A 33 -4.05 -11.27 -7.09
CA ARG A 33 -3.27 -12.50 -7.15
C ARG A 33 -1.85 -12.28 -6.63
N VAL A 34 -1.13 -11.35 -7.25
CA VAL A 34 0.27 -11.06 -6.90
C VAL A 34 0.36 -10.54 -5.46
N TYR A 35 -0.59 -9.70 -5.04
CA TYR A 35 -0.62 -9.19 -3.67
C TYR A 35 -0.81 -10.30 -2.65
N THR A 36 -1.77 -11.21 -2.84
CA THR A 36 -2.02 -12.33 -1.92
C THR A 36 -0.84 -13.29 -1.83
N GLU A 37 -0.21 -13.63 -2.96
CA GLU A 37 1.01 -14.47 -2.96
C GLU A 37 2.16 -13.78 -2.23
N LEU A 38 2.35 -12.47 -2.45
CA LEU A 38 3.40 -11.69 -1.81
C LEU A 38 3.23 -11.58 -0.30
N LEU A 39 1.99 -11.44 0.18
CA LEU A 39 1.68 -11.30 1.62
C LEU A 39 2.12 -12.52 2.46
N GLN A 40 2.37 -13.67 1.84
CA GLN A 40 2.91 -14.84 2.53
C GLN A 40 4.31 -14.59 3.07
N TYR A 41 5.11 -13.79 2.35
CA TYR A 41 6.49 -13.45 2.72
C TYR A 41 6.59 -12.19 3.58
N PHE A 42 5.56 -11.34 3.56
CA PHE A 42 5.55 -10.10 4.33
C PHE A 42 5.42 -10.40 5.84
N PRO A 43 6.28 -9.84 6.71
CA PRO A 43 6.33 -10.22 8.12
C PRO A 43 5.18 -9.65 8.96
N TYR A 44 4.33 -8.78 8.42
CA TYR A 44 3.20 -8.19 9.15
C TYR A 44 1.86 -8.70 8.59
N LYS A 45 0.83 -8.71 9.43
CA LYS A 45 -0.56 -9.00 9.06
C LYS A 45 -1.49 -7.96 9.69
N ILE A 46 -2.64 -7.75 9.08
CA ILE A 46 -3.73 -6.99 9.70
C ILE A 46 -4.60 -7.98 10.46
N GLU A 47 -4.86 -7.71 11.74
CA GLU A 47 -5.79 -8.48 12.56
C GLU A 47 -6.97 -7.62 13.02
N LYS A 48 -8.13 -8.25 13.16
CA LYS A 48 -9.35 -7.61 13.64
C LYS A 48 -9.55 -8.02 15.09
N GLU A 49 -9.64 -7.04 15.96
CA GLU A 49 -9.83 -7.22 17.39
C GLU A 49 -11.13 -6.57 17.86
N LEU A 50 -11.50 -6.80 19.14
CA LEU A 50 -12.69 -6.18 19.73
C LEU A 50 -12.64 -4.65 19.70
N GLY A 51 -11.43 -4.07 19.75
CA GLY A 51 -11.19 -2.62 19.72
C GLY A 51 -11.03 -2.01 18.32
N GLY A 52 -11.02 -2.82 17.25
CA GLY A 52 -10.84 -2.32 15.88
C GLY A 52 -9.97 -3.22 15.00
N ILE A 53 -9.03 -2.60 14.30
CA ILE A 53 -8.08 -3.25 13.39
C ILE A 53 -6.67 -2.81 13.78
N ASP A 54 -5.72 -3.73 13.79
CA ASP A 54 -4.31 -3.38 14.04
C ASP A 54 -3.36 -4.19 13.15
N ILE A 55 -2.10 -3.79 13.13
CA ILE A 55 -1.02 -4.47 12.44
C ILE A 55 -0.19 -5.26 13.44
N VAL A 56 -0.10 -6.56 13.23
CA VAL A 56 0.62 -7.51 14.09
C VAL A 56 1.85 -8.02 13.37
N ASP A 57 2.99 -8.03 14.06
CA ASP A 57 4.20 -8.69 13.60
C ASP A 57 4.05 -10.22 13.73
N LYS A 58 4.12 -10.95 12.60
CA LYS A 58 3.98 -12.42 12.58
C LYS A 58 5.11 -13.14 13.32
N ARG A 59 6.27 -12.50 13.50
CA ARG A 59 7.47 -13.09 14.13
C ARG A 59 7.36 -13.05 15.65
N THR A 60 6.81 -11.97 16.20
CA THR A 60 6.76 -11.71 17.65
C THR A 60 5.35 -11.77 18.23
N GLY A 61 4.32 -11.71 17.38
CA GLY A 61 2.91 -11.60 17.80
C GLY A 61 2.58 -10.26 18.44
N LYS A 62 3.46 -9.25 18.29
CA LYS A 62 3.30 -7.94 18.93
C LYS A 62 2.55 -6.99 18.01
N ASP A 63 1.61 -6.28 18.61
CA ASP A 63 0.84 -5.22 17.97
C ASP A 63 1.66 -3.95 17.85
N LEU A 64 1.49 -3.25 16.73
CA LEU A 64 2.17 -1.99 16.46
C LEU A 64 1.37 -0.77 16.96
N ASP A 65 0.16 -0.97 17.49
CA ASP A 65 -0.74 0.05 18.04
C ASP A 65 -0.88 1.25 17.09
N ILE A 66 -1.25 0.96 15.85
CA ILE A 66 -1.48 1.99 14.84
C ILE A 66 -2.93 2.48 14.98
N ALA A 67 -3.14 3.80 14.99
CA ALA A 67 -4.48 4.36 15.01
C ALA A 67 -5.37 3.77 13.90
N ASN A 68 -6.52 3.21 14.28
CA ASN A 68 -7.48 2.51 13.40
C ASN A 68 -7.69 3.16 12.03
N ALA A 69 -7.82 4.50 11.98
CA ALA A 69 -8.06 5.25 10.75
C ALA A 69 -6.90 5.20 9.72
N GLN A 70 -5.70 4.85 10.16
CA GLN A 70 -4.48 4.86 9.36
C GLN A 70 -3.90 3.46 9.10
N VAL A 71 -4.44 2.41 9.71
CA VAL A 71 -3.91 1.04 9.66
C VAL A 71 -3.64 0.58 8.23
N TYR A 72 -4.58 0.73 7.31
CA TYR A 72 -4.39 0.31 5.91
C TYR A 72 -3.32 1.14 5.18
N LEU A 73 -3.25 2.44 5.45
CA LEU A 73 -2.25 3.33 4.85
C LEU A 73 -0.84 3.00 5.37
N ALA A 74 -0.72 2.80 6.68
CA ALA A 74 0.52 2.38 7.33
C ALA A 74 0.98 1.01 6.81
N TYR A 75 0.06 0.04 6.71
CA TYR A 75 0.34 -1.29 6.21
C TYR A 75 0.86 -1.26 4.76
N ASP A 76 0.22 -0.48 3.87
CA ASP A 76 0.69 -0.34 2.49
C ASP A 76 2.03 0.40 2.43
N ALA A 77 2.27 1.40 3.26
CA ALA A 77 3.57 2.08 3.34
C ALA A 77 4.68 1.13 3.81
N MET A 78 4.39 0.29 4.81
CA MET A 78 5.31 -0.74 5.30
C MET A 78 5.61 -1.77 4.20
N LEU A 79 4.58 -2.24 3.50
CA LEU A 79 4.75 -3.19 2.39
C LEU A 79 5.58 -2.58 1.25
N LYS A 80 5.32 -1.32 0.88
CA LYS A 80 6.12 -0.60 -0.13
C LYS A 80 7.57 -0.44 0.29
N LYS A 81 7.82 -0.06 1.55
CA LYS A 81 9.17 0.08 2.11
C LYS A 81 9.91 -1.26 2.12
N TRP A 82 9.26 -2.32 2.60
CA TRP A 82 9.80 -3.68 2.59
C TRP A 82 10.09 -4.16 1.17
N GLY A 83 9.20 -3.90 0.22
CA GLY A 83 9.35 -4.33 -1.15
C GLY A 83 10.57 -3.74 -1.86
N LYS A 84 10.98 -2.50 -1.54
CA LYS A 84 12.18 -1.89 -2.12
C LYS A 84 13.48 -2.64 -1.78
N THR A 85 13.55 -3.21 -0.57
CA THR A 85 14.73 -3.93 -0.10
C THR A 85 14.65 -5.43 -0.40
N HIS A 86 13.45 -6.02 -0.31
CA HIS A 86 13.24 -7.47 -0.40
C HIS A 86 12.71 -7.96 -1.74
N LEU A 87 12.40 -7.08 -2.68
CA LEU A 87 11.92 -7.49 -4.00
C LEU A 87 12.88 -7.11 -5.12
N ARG A 88 13.02 -8.03 -6.06
CA ARG A 88 13.75 -7.83 -7.30
C ARG A 88 12.93 -8.33 -8.47
N LEU A 89 12.66 -7.46 -9.43
CA LEU A 89 11.95 -7.82 -10.65
C LEU A 89 12.97 -8.25 -11.72
N LYS A 90 12.98 -9.54 -12.07
CA LYS A 90 13.78 -10.08 -13.18
C LYS A 90 12.83 -10.53 -14.31
N GLY A 91 12.61 -9.67 -15.29
CA GLY A 91 11.67 -9.94 -16.39
C GLY A 91 10.24 -10.10 -15.90
N SER A 92 9.69 -11.31 -16.03
CA SER A 92 8.36 -11.68 -15.54
C SER A 92 8.38 -12.35 -14.16
N ASN A 93 9.54 -12.46 -13.52
CA ASN A 93 9.67 -13.09 -12.22
C ASN A 93 9.93 -12.03 -11.14
N LEU A 94 9.07 -12.01 -10.13
CA LEU A 94 9.27 -11.22 -8.92
C LEU A 94 9.94 -12.10 -7.87
N ILE A 95 11.21 -11.82 -7.62
CA ILE A 95 12.02 -12.57 -6.65
C ILE A 95 11.89 -11.91 -5.28
N VAL A 96 11.63 -12.72 -4.28
CA VAL A 96 11.55 -12.32 -2.88
C VAL A 96 12.85 -12.71 -2.18
N LEU A 97 13.48 -11.74 -1.56
CA LEU A 97 14.71 -11.86 -0.80
C LEU A 97 14.42 -11.86 0.69
N ASP A 98 15.27 -12.51 1.49
CA ASP A 98 15.30 -12.32 2.94
C ASP A 98 16.11 -11.09 3.36
N ASP A 99 16.20 -10.89 4.68
CA ASP A 99 16.96 -9.81 5.31
C ASP A 99 18.48 -9.90 5.01
N THR A 100 18.99 -11.05 4.54
CA THR A 100 20.40 -11.27 4.14
C THR A 100 20.63 -11.12 2.63
N GLY A 101 19.57 -10.92 1.85
CA GLY A 101 19.62 -10.84 0.39
C GLY A 101 19.56 -12.20 -0.32
N LYS A 102 19.29 -13.30 0.38
CA LYS A 102 19.11 -14.63 -0.21
C LYS A 102 17.71 -14.75 -0.78
N GLU A 103 17.59 -15.40 -1.94
CA GLU A 103 16.29 -15.69 -2.56
C GLU A 103 15.52 -16.71 -1.70
N ILE A 104 14.36 -16.31 -1.18
CA ILE A 104 13.46 -17.15 -0.36
C ILE A 104 12.17 -17.53 -1.07
N GLY A 105 11.89 -16.90 -2.21
CA GLY A 105 10.70 -17.19 -2.99
C GLY A 105 10.71 -16.49 -4.33
N GLN A 106 9.83 -16.94 -5.20
CA GLN A 106 9.62 -16.34 -6.51
C GLN A 106 8.14 -16.38 -6.86
N ILE A 107 7.64 -15.27 -7.38
CA ILE A 107 6.29 -15.12 -7.91
C ILE A 107 6.39 -14.89 -9.42
N THR A 108 5.85 -15.82 -10.20
CA THR A 108 5.78 -15.68 -11.65
C THR A 108 4.63 -14.75 -12.00
N LEU A 109 4.92 -13.68 -12.74
CA LEU A 109 3.94 -12.72 -13.24
C LEU A 109 3.48 -13.19 -14.62
N HIS A 110 2.20 -13.51 -14.74
CA HIS A 110 1.61 -14.10 -15.94
C HIS A 110 1.20 -13.05 -16.96
N THR A 111 0.97 -11.81 -16.53
CA THR A 111 0.48 -10.74 -17.42
C THR A 111 1.34 -9.48 -17.34
N GLN A 112 1.40 -8.72 -18.43
CA GLN A 112 2.06 -7.41 -18.42
C GLN A 112 1.42 -6.43 -17.43
N LYS A 113 0.12 -6.58 -17.15
CA LYS A 113 -0.58 -5.78 -16.13
C LYS A 113 -0.02 -6.03 -14.72
N GLU A 114 0.34 -7.26 -14.42
CA GLU A 114 0.99 -7.62 -13.14
C GLU A 114 2.39 -7.00 -13.04
N VAL A 115 3.18 -7.11 -14.11
CA VAL A 115 4.52 -6.49 -14.18
C VAL A 115 4.42 -4.97 -13.99
N ALA A 116 3.52 -4.31 -14.71
CA ALA A 116 3.31 -2.87 -14.60
C ALA A 116 2.85 -2.46 -13.20
N TRP A 117 1.96 -3.24 -12.59
CA TRP A 117 1.50 -3.00 -11.23
C TRP A 117 2.64 -3.13 -10.21
N VAL A 118 3.47 -4.18 -10.28
CA VAL A 118 4.62 -4.36 -9.37
C VAL A 118 5.59 -3.19 -9.49
N ARG A 119 5.95 -2.79 -10.72
CA ARG A 119 6.84 -1.64 -10.96
C ARG A 119 6.26 -0.36 -10.37
N LYS A 120 4.98 -0.08 -10.62
CA LYS A 120 4.33 1.13 -10.12
C LYS A 120 4.19 1.15 -8.60
N PHE A 121 3.69 0.06 -8.01
CA PHE A 121 3.36 -0.01 -6.59
C PHE A 121 4.61 0.03 -5.71
N PHE A 122 5.69 -0.67 -6.12
CA PHE A 122 6.93 -0.75 -5.35
C PHE A 122 8.01 0.26 -5.79
N GLY A 123 7.89 0.83 -6.99
CA GLY A 123 8.90 1.71 -7.58
C GLY A 123 10.16 0.96 -8.01
N LEU A 124 9.99 -0.24 -8.59
CA LEU A 124 11.06 -1.15 -9.04
C LEU A 124 11.29 -1.04 -10.56
#